data_AF-A0A922A1H1-F1
#
_entry.id   AF-A0A922A1H1-F1
#
_cell.length_a   1.000
_cell.length_b   1.000
_cell.length_c   1.000
_cell.angle_alpha   90.00
_cell.angle_beta   90.00
_cell.angle_gamma   90.00
#
_symmetry.space_group_name_H-M   'P 1'
#
loop_
_entity.id
_entity.type
_entity.pdbx_description
1 polymer ?
#
loop_
_entity_poly.entity_id
_entity_poly.type
_entity_poly.pdbx_seq_one_letter_code
_entity_poly.pdbx_strand_id
1 'polypeptide(L)' 'MNEEDVENLKWLQIFNKYDLYSKSKVRVDVEKVKPYYLSLIEKYFPAKLKW' A
#
# COMPACT_ATOMS: atom_id res chain seq x y z
N MET A 1 -15.27 -10.09 16.31
CA MET A 1 -14.01 -10.64 15.80
C MET A 1 -14.25 -12.10 15.55
N ASN A 2 -14.44 -12.48 14.29
CA ASN A 2 -14.52 -13.88 13.87
C ASN A 2 -13.08 -14.44 13.71
N GLU A 3 -12.95 -15.72 13.39
CA GLU A 3 -11.63 -16.37 13.24
C GLU A 3 -10.80 -15.72 12.10
N GLU A 4 -11.43 -15.37 10.99
CA GLU A 4 -10.79 -14.68 9.86
C GLU A 4 -10.25 -13.29 10.25
N ASP A 5 -10.99 -12.53 11.07
CA ASP A 5 -10.55 -11.24 11.61
C ASP A 5 -9.28 -11.40 12.45
N VAL A 6 -9.23 -12.45 13.29
CA VAL A 6 -8.07 -12.77 14.13
C VAL A 6 -6.86 -13.11 13.25
N GLU A 7 -7.06 -13.89 12.20
CA GLU A 7 -5.99 -14.23 11.26
C GLU A 7 -5.49 -13.03 10.46
N ASN A 8 -6.39 -12.14 10.04
CA ASN A 8 -6.07 -10.93 9.28
C ASN A 8 -5.41 -9.84 10.13
N LEU A 9 -5.56 -9.90 11.46
CA LEU A 9 -4.93 -8.96 12.38
C LEU A 9 -3.39 -8.90 12.20
N LYS A 10 -2.76 -10.03 11.86
CA LYS A 10 -1.31 -10.07 11.58
C LYS A 10 -0.93 -9.21 10.38
N TRP A 11 -1.73 -9.22 9.32
CA TRP A 11 -1.49 -8.43 8.10
C TRP A 11 -1.74 -6.95 8.35
N LEU A 12 -2.78 -6.63 9.12
CA LEU A 12 -3.06 -5.25 9.55
C LEU A 12 -1.91 -4.67 10.38
N GLN A 13 -1.38 -5.42 11.34
CA GLN A 13 -0.25 -4.99 12.17
C GLN A 13 1.01 -4.73 11.34
N ILE A 14 1.31 -5.61 10.36
CA ILE A 14 2.44 -5.43 9.44
C ILE A 14 2.26 -4.15 8.61
N PHE A 15 1.08 -3.95 8.02
CA PHE A 15 0.78 -2.76 7.24
C PHE A 15 0.89 -1.47 8.09
N ASN A 16 0.31 -1.48 9.29
CA ASN A 16 0.29 -0.31 10.19
C ASN A 16 1.70 0.15 10.59
N LYS A 17 2.68 -0.75 10.68
CA LYS A 17 4.08 -0.37 10.92
C LYS A 17 4.60 0.57 9.84
N TYR A 18 4.31 0.28 8.57
CA TYR A 18 4.75 1.14 7.47
C TYR A 18 3.95 2.42 7.40
N ASP A 19 2.61 2.38 7.54
CA ASP A 19 1.80 3.60 7.53
C ASP A 19 2.20 4.58 8.64
N LEU A 20 2.45 4.08 9.86
CA LEU A 20 2.77 4.95 10.99
C LEU A 20 4.21 5.48 10.91
N TYR A 21 5.18 4.59 10.72
CA TYR A 21 6.59 4.94 10.89
C TYR A 21 7.29 5.43 9.61
N SER A 22 6.66 5.32 8.43
CA SER A 22 7.21 5.93 7.20
C SER A 22 6.88 7.43 7.05
N LYS A 23 5.98 7.97 7.89
CA LYS A 23 5.61 9.39 7.89
C LYS A 23 6.82 10.25 8.29
N SER A 24 7.36 10.98 7.33
CA SER A 24 8.50 11.87 7.49
C SER A 24 8.18 13.27 7.00
N LYS A 25 8.89 14.27 7.52
CA LYS A 25 8.85 15.65 6.98
C LYS A 25 9.50 15.73 5.60
N VAL A 26 10.42 14.82 5.30
CA VAL A 26 11.09 14.73 4.00
C VAL A 26 10.19 13.98 3.03
N ARG A 27 9.89 14.60 1.89
CA ARG A 27 9.06 14.00 0.84
C ARG A 27 9.90 13.10 -0.07
N VAL A 28 9.28 12.02 -0.52
CA VAL A 28 9.87 11.13 -1.54
C VAL A 28 9.81 11.83 -2.90
N ASP A 29 10.85 11.61 -3.70
CA ASP A 29 10.89 12.04 -5.10
C ASP A 29 9.93 11.19 -5.95
N VAL A 30 8.80 11.78 -6.30
CA VAL A 30 7.70 11.09 -7.00
C VAL A 30 8.13 10.60 -8.38
N GLU A 31 8.93 11.38 -9.12
CA GLU A 31 9.31 11.03 -10.48
C GLU A 31 10.23 9.79 -10.53
N LYS A 32 11.05 9.59 -9.49
CA LYS A 32 11.90 8.40 -9.38
C LYS A 32 11.11 7.13 -9.09
N VAL A 33 10.08 7.20 -8.26
CA VAL A 33 9.32 6.01 -7.82
C VAL A 33 8.15 5.68 -8.74
N LYS A 34 7.68 6.65 -9.53
CA LYS A 34 6.53 6.53 -10.41
C LYS A 34 6.62 5.34 -11.40
N PRO A 35 7.74 5.08 -12.11
CA PRO A 35 7.80 3.95 -13.04
C PRO A 35 7.56 2.59 -12.36
N TYR A 36 8.10 2.42 -11.14
CA TYR A 36 7.90 1.22 -10.35
C TYR A 36 6.43 1.01 -9.98
N TYR A 37 5.80 2.03 -9.38
CA TYR A 37 4.39 1.91 -8.98
C TYR A 37 3.43 1.80 -10.16
N LEU A 38 3.71 2.44 -11.30
CA LEU A 38 2.91 2.26 -12.53
C LEU A 38 2.93 0.80 -13.01
N SER A 39 4.09 0.14 -13.02
CA SER A 39 4.18 -1.28 -13.40
C SER A 39 3.36 -2.20 -12.47
N LEU A 40 3.26 -1.85 -11.19
CA LEU A 40 2.43 -2.57 -10.23
C LEU A 40 0.94 -2.30 -10.47
N ILE A 41 0.57 -1.05 -10.74
CA ILE A 41 -0.82 -0.68 -11.04
C ILE A 41 -1.30 -1.43 -12.29
N GLU A 42 -0.51 -1.45 -13.36
CA GLU A 42 -0.84 -2.18 -14.60
C GLU A 42 -0.96 -3.69 -14.38
N LYS A 43 -0.18 -4.26 -13.45
CA LYS A 43 -0.23 -5.69 -13.12
C LYS A 43 -1.47 -6.08 -12.32
N TYR A 44 -1.89 -5.24 -11.37
CA TYR A 44 -2.90 -5.60 -10.38
C TYR A 44 -4.28 -4.98 -10.64
N PHE A 45 -4.37 -3.94 -11.48
CA PHE A 45 -5.62 -3.19 -11.72
C PHE A 45 -5.93 -3.04 -13.21
N PRO A 46 -7.21 -2.93 -13.59
CA PRO A 46 -7.60 -2.58 -14.95
C PRO A 46 -7.26 -1.12 -15.28
N ALA A 47 -7.09 -0.81 -16.57
CA ALA A 47 -6.72 0.53 -17.04
C ALA A 47 -7.74 1.64 -16.69
N LYS A 48 -9.02 1.29 -16.50
CA LYS A 48 -10.08 2.22 -16.07
C LYS A 48 -10.82 1.65 -14.88
N LEU A 49 -10.85 2.41 -13.79
CA LEU A 49 -11.60 2.10 -12.57
C LEU A 49 -12.89 2.94 -12.54
N LYS A 50 -13.95 2.37 -11.96
CA LYS A 50 -15.17 3.09 -11.62
C LYS A 50 -15.06 3.50 -10.15
N TRP A 51 -14.89 4.78 -9.91
CA TRP A 51 -14.71 5.37 -8.58
C TRP A 51 -16.03 5.86 -8.00
#